data_AF-A0A0Q5QYU1-F1
#
_entry.id   AF-A0A0Q5QYU1-F1
#
_cell.length_a   1.000
_cell.length_b   1.000
_cell.length_c   1.000
_cell.angle_alpha   90.00
_cell.angle_beta   90.00
_cell.angle_gamma   90.00
#
_symmetry.space_group_name_H-M   'P 1'
#
loop_
_entity.id
_entity.type
_entity.pdbx_description
1 polymer ?
#
loop_
_entity_poly.entity_id
_entity_poly.type
_entity_poly.pdbx_seq_one_letter_code
_entity_poly.pdbx_strand_id
1 'polypeptide(L)'
;MRNALAFPFVSPEQSKAIARLRTQFEECLGNASEFDQLVLGQVLQAGGAAEWFVRTEFKNVDLSSLKGMSDEALEKTSFRPRTALEDLGLCIVRRDPDRARGFVESKMGTSEAKVAFKAITPDLGPCVTGGTEMKLNSINLRAVVSYALFRASSMLGATGA
;
A
#
# COMPACT_ATOMS: atom_id res chain seq x y z
N MET A 1 -9.48 -10.19 5.30
CA MET A 1 -8.50 -9.13 4.98
C MET A 1 -9.10 -7.87 4.37
N ARG A 2 -9.95 -7.93 3.34
CA ARG A 2 -10.54 -6.74 2.69
C ARG A 2 -11.14 -5.70 3.67
N ASN A 3 -11.89 -6.14 4.67
CA ASN A 3 -12.48 -5.24 5.70
C ASN A 3 -11.42 -4.45 6.48
N ALA A 4 -10.24 -5.01 6.73
CA ALA A 4 -9.16 -4.31 7.43
C ALA A 4 -8.55 -3.18 6.59
N LEU A 5 -8.60 -3.31 5.26
CA LEU A 5 -8.12 -2.30 4.31
C LEU A 5 -9.14 -1.16 4.08
N ALA A 6 -10.35 -1.27 4.65
CA ALA A 6 -11.34 -0.19 4.59
C ALA A 6 -11.00 0.98 5.54
N PHE A 7 -10.27 0.70 6.62
CA PHE A 7 -9.84 1.71 7.61
C PHE A 7 -8.67 2.55 7.09
N PRO A 8 -8.37 3.71 7.70
CA PRO A 8 -7.17 4.48 7.36
C PRO A 8 -5.89 3.65 7.57
N PHE A 9 -4.92 3.78 6.67
CA PHE A 9 -3.66 3.04 6.73
C PHE A 9 -2.96 3.34 8.05
N VAL A 10 -2.49 2.29 8.72
CA VAL A 10 -1.85 2.31 10.04
C VAL A 10 -2.71 2.88 11.19
N SER A 11 -4.02 3.02 11.02
CA SER A 11 -4.90 3.51 12.09
C SER A 11 -5.12 2.45 13.19
N PRO A 12 -5.51 2.85 14.42
CA PRO A 12 -5.86 1.91 15.48
C PRO A 12 -6.98 0.93 15.09
N GLU A 13 -7.97 1.38 14.32
CA GLU A 13 -9.08 0.55 13.83
C GLU A 13 -8.57 -0.50 12.85
N GLN A 14 -7.66 -0.12 11.95
CA GLN A 14 -6.99 -1.08 11.08
C GLN A 14 -6.15 -2.08 11.90
N SER A 15 -5.40 -1.62 12.91
CA SER A 15 -4.60 -2.50 13.77
C SER A 15 -5.50 -3.53 14.44
N LYS A 16 -6.64 -3.09 14.98
CA LYS A 16 -7.62 -3.95 15.63
C LYS A 16 -8.25 -4.94 14.66
N ALA A 17 -8.59 -4.51 13.44
CA ALA A 17 -9.15 -5.38 12.41
C ALA A 17 -8.15 -6.46 11.97
N ILE A 18 -6.88 -6.10 11.83
CA ILE A 18 -5.78 -7.04 11.52
C ILE A 18 -5.52 -8.00 12.67
N ALA A 19 -5.47 -7.51 13.91
CA ALA A 19 -5.24 -8.33 15.10
C ALA A 19 -6.30 -9.44 15.25
N ARG A 20 -7.57 -9.13 14.97
CA ARG A 20 -8.66 -10.13 14.95
C ARG A 20 -8.49 -11.21 13.89
N LEU A 21 -7.82 -10.90 12.78
CA LEU A 21 -7.50 -11.92 11.78
C LEU A 21 -6.35 -12.80 12.26
N ARG A 22 -5.35 -12.23 12.95
CA ARG A 22 -4.25 -12.99 13.52
C ARG A 22 -4.74 -14.07 14.50
N THR A 23 -5.69 -13.74 15.38
CA THR A 23 -6.25 -14.73 16.33
C THR A 23 -6.93 -15.91 15.63
N GLN A 24 -7.40 -15.76 14.39
CA GLN A 24 -7.94 -16.87 13.60
C GLN A 24 -6.84 -17.76 13.01
N PHE A 25 -5.62 -17.23 12.85
CA PHE A 25 -4.46 -17.99 12.36
C PHE A 25 -3.63 -18.62 13.49
N GLU A 26 -3.87 -18.26 14.75
CA GLU A 26 -3.22 -18.88 15.91
C GLU A 26 -3.49 -20.39 15.95
N GLU A 27 -4.68 -20.84 15.53
CA GLU A 27 -4.98 -22.27 15.35
C GLU A 27 -4.08 -22.96 14.31
N CYS A 28 -3.68 -22.25 13.24
CA CYS A 28 -2.81 -22.79 12.19
C CYS A 28 -1.33 -22.82 12.60
N LEU A 29 -0.89 -21.86 13.41
CA LEU A 29 0.49 -21.78 13.90
C LEU A 29 0.73 -22.76 15.07
N GLY A 30 -0.34 -23.21 15.72
CA GLY A 30 -0.27 -24.08 16.89
C GLY A 30 0.28 -23.34 18.11
N ASN A 31 0.49 -24.10 19.19
CA ASN A 31 0.93 -23.57 20.49
C ASN A 31 2.45 -23.63 20.67
N ALA A 32 3.23 -23.68 19.59
CA ALA A 32 4.69 -23.73 19.70
C ALA A 32 5.22 -22.37 20.17
N SER A 33 5.96 -22.36 21.27
CA SER A 33 6.56 -21.16 21.88
C SER A 33 7.50 -20.41 20.93
N GLU A 34 7.94 -21.06 19.86
CA GLU A 34 8.74 -20.49 18.78
C GLU A 34 7.97 -19.40 18.00
N PHE A 35 6.64 -19.46 17.96
CA PHE A 35 5.79 -18.48 17.30
C PHE A 35 5.36 -17.31 18.20
N ASP A 36 5.59 -17.39 19.51
CA ASP A 36 5.29 -16.31 20.46
C ASP A 36 6.09 -15.03 20.16
N GLN A 37 7.22 -15.16 19.45
CA GLN A 37 8.07 -14.05 19.05
C GLN A 37 7.74 -13.46 17.68
N LEU A 38 6.78 -14.04 16.94
CA LEU A 38 6.46 -13.60 15.59
C LEU A 38 5.65 -12.29 15.62
N VAL A 39 6.36 -11.16 15.56
CA VAL A 39 5.74 -9.83 15.44
C VAL A 39 5.67 -9.42 13.98
N LEU A 40 4.49 -9.55 13.39
CA LEU A 40 4.21 -8.96 12.08
C LEU A 40 3.83 -7.49 12.25
N GLY A 41 4.66 -6.58 11.76
CA GLY A 41 4.36 -5.14 11.81
C GLY A 41 3.09 -4.80 11.01
N GLN A 42 2.24 -3.92 11.55
CA GLN A 42 0.96 -3.54 10.92
C GLN A 42 1.12 -3.05 9.48
N VAL A 43 2.14 -2.22 9.22
CA VAL A 43 2.48 -1.71 7.88
C VAL A 43 2.63 -2.85 6.89
N LEU A 44 3.36 -3.90 7.27
CA LEU A 44 3.63 -5.05 6.41
C LEU A 44 2.40 -5.91 6.22
N GLN A 45 1.58 -6.11 7.26
CA GLN A 45 0.35 -6.88 7.16
C GLN A 45 -0.67 -6.21 6.23
N ALA A 46 -0.92 -4.91 6.43
CA ALA A 46 -1.84 -4.15 5.59
C ALA A 46 -1.29 -3.98 4.17
N GLY A 47 0.00 -3.66 4.03
CA GLY A 47 0.67 -3.51 2.74
C GLY A 47 0.73 -4.80 1.93
N GLY A 48 1.06 -5.93 2.56
CA GLY A 48 1.09 -7.24 1.91
C GLY A 48 -0.30 -7.71 1.48
N ALA A 49 -1.33 -7.48 2.32
CA ALA A 49 -2.71 -7.75 1.93
C ALA A 49 -3.14 -6.88 0.72
N ALA A 50 -2.82 -5.59 0.75
CA ALA A 50 -3.09 -4.68 -0.37
C ALA A 50 -2.34 -5.09 -1.65
N GLU A 51 -1.06 -5.46 -1.54
CA GLU A 51 -0.26 -5.96 -2.65
C GLU A 51 -0.92 -7.19 -3.29
N TRP A 52 -1.40 -8.14 -2.49
CA TRP A 52 -2.09 -9.31 -3.02
C TRP A 52 -3.28 -8.89 -3.91
N PHE A 53 -4.16 -8.01 -3.43
CA PHE A 53 -5.31 -7.53 -4.21
C PHE A 53 -4.88 -6.80 -5.49
N VAL A 54 -3.83 -5.99 -5.43
CA VAL A 54 -3.30 -5.28 -6.61
C VAL A 54 -2.83 -6.28 -7.68
N ARG A 55 -2.14 -7.34 -7.27
CA ARG A 55 -1.54 -8.34 -8.16
C ARG A 55 -2.54 -9.37 -8.68
N THR A 56 -3.62 -9.64 -7.94
CA THR A 56 -4.61 -10.67 -8.30
C THR A 56 -5.88 -10.05 -8.88
N GLU A 57 -6.62 -9.32 -8.06
CA GLU A 57 -7.95 -8.81 -8.39
C GLU A 57 -7.91 -7.54 -9.24
N PHE A 58 -6.93 -6.67 -9.02
CA PHE A 58 -6.85 -5.37 -9.69
C PHE A 58 -5.73 -5.27 -10.73
N LYS A 59 -5.23 -6.41 -11.22
CA LYS A 59 -4.12 -6.46 -12.20
C LYS A 59 -4.41 -5.70 -13.51
N ASN A 60 -5.69 -5.62 -13.90
CA ASN A 60 -6.13 -5.02 -15.17
C ASN A 60 -6.89 -3.70 -14.99
N VAL A 61 -6.94 -3.14 -13.77
CA VAL A 61 -7.61 -1.85 -13.56
C VAL A 61 -6.79 -0.75 -14.23
N ASP A 62 -7.43 0.02 -15.11
CA ASP A 62 -6.84 1.21 -15.72
C ASP A 62 -6.64 2.31 -14.67
N LEU A 63 -5.39 2.72 -14.49
CA LEU A 63 -4.97 3.76 -13.54
C LEU A 63 -4.61 5.06 -14.24
N SER A 64 -4.79 5.16 -15.56
CA SER A 64 -4.37 6.32 -16.36
C SER A 64 -5.02 7.62 -15.90
N SER A 65 -6.25 7.56 -15.37
CA SER A 65 -6.98 8.70 -14.81
C SER A 65 -6.34 9.31 -13.54
N LEU A 66 -5.43 8.59 -12.88
CA LEU A 66 -4.68 9.10 -11.73
C LEU A 66 -3.51 9.97 -12.15
N LYS A 67 -3.01 9.80 -13.38
CA LYS A 67 -1.77 10.43 -13.82
C LYS A 67 -1.92 11.95 -13.86
N GLY A 68 -1.14 12.64 -13.05
CA GLY A 68 -1.16 14.11 -12.95
C GLY A 68 -2.41 14.68 -12.26
N MET A 69 -3.22 13.86 -11.61
CA MET A 69 -4.35 14.32 -10.80
C MET A 69 -3.83 15.29 -9.72
N SER A 70 -4.40 16.49 -9.64
CA SER A 70 -4.01 17.49 -8.63
C SER A 70 -4.50 17.11 -7.23
N ASP A 71 -3.97 17.78 -6.20
CA ASP A 71 -4.40 17.54 -4.82
C ASP A 71 -5.85 17.99 -4.62
N GLU A 72 -6.28 19.10 -5.25
CA GLU A 72 -7.68 19.56 -5.20
C GLU A 72 -8.64 18.57 -5.87
N ALA A 73 -8.21 17.89 -6.93
CA ALA A 73 -8.98 16.83 -7.57
C ALA A 73 -9.04 15.59 -6.65
N LEU A 74 -7.92 15.21 -6.02
CA LEU A 74 -7.84 14.08 -5.10
C LEU A 74 -8.76 14.26 -3.88
N GLU A 75 -8.82 15.45 -3.30
CA GLU A 75 -9.67 15.75 -2.14
C GLU A 75 -11.17 15.55 -2.39
N LYS A 76 -11.58 15.65 -3.67
CA LYS A 76 -12.97 15.42 -4.10
C LYS A 76 -13.28 13.95 -4.36
N THR A 77 -12.29 13.08 -4.29
CA THR A 77 -12.49 11.63 -4.45
C THR A 77 -12.88 10.97 -3.14
N SER A 78 -13.58 9.84 -3.23
CA SER A 78 -13.84 8.97 -2.07
C SER A 78 -12.57 8.31 -1.51
N PHE A 79 -11.47 8.31 -2.27
CA PHE A 79 -10.20 7.71 -1.88
C PHE A 79 -9.13 8.73 -1.47
N ARG A 80 -9.53 9.96 -1.11
CA ARG A 80 -8.62 10.96 -0.53
C ARG A 80 -7.78 10.39 0.62
N PRO A 81 -6.57 10.90 0.84
CA PRO A 81 -5.71 10.43 1.93
C PRO A 81 -6.34 10.74 3.28
N ARG A 82 -6.17 9.83 4.22
CA ARG A 82 -6.68 9.94 5.60
C ARG A 82 -5.55 9.93 6.62
N THR A 83 -4.33 9.62 6.18
CA THR A 83 -3.09 9.67 6.95
C THR A 83 -1.94 10.14 6.07
N ALA A 84 -0.85 10.60 6.67
CA ALA A 84 0.34 11.04 5.92
C ALA A 84 0.96 9.94 5.05
N LEU A 85 0.86 8.67 5.46
CA LEU A 85 1.33 7.55 4.65
C LEU A 85 0.41 7.28 3.45
N GLU A 86 -0.91 7.46 3.60
CA GLU A 86 -1.82 7.39 2.45
C GLU A 86 -1.55 8.55 1.48
N ASP A 87 -1.29 9.74 1.99
CA ASP A 87 -0.98 10.92 1.16
C ASP A 87 0.31 10.70 0.35
N LEU A 88 1.39 10.29 1.02
CA LEU A 88 2.63 9.91 0.35
C LEU A 88 2.40 8.86 -0.74
N GLY A 89 1.71 7.76 -0.41
CA GLY A 89 1.46 6.68 -1.35
C GLY A 89 0.62 7.13 -2.56
N LEU A 90 -0.43 7.91 -2.32
CA LEU A 90 -1.30 8.43 -3.39
C LEU A 90 -0.60 9.48 -4.24
N CYS A 91 0.25 10.33 -3.67
CA CYS A 91 1.11 11.24 -4.44
C CYS A 91 2.02 10.45 -5.39
N ILE A 92 2.73 9.42 -4.90
CA ILE A 92 3.60 8.58 -5.73
C ILE A 92 2.81 7.93 -6.87
N VAL A 93 1.66 7.31 -6.56
CA VAL A 93 0.81 6.63 -7.56
C VAL A 93 0.27 7.60 -8.61
N ARG A 94 -0.15 8.82 -8.24
CA ARG A 94 -0.66 9.81 -9.20
C ARG A 94 0.43 10.39 -10.10
N ARG A 95 1.69 10.41 -9.65
CA ARG A 95 2.80 10.90 -10.48
C ARG A 95 3.09 9.95 -11.63
N ASP A 96 3.16 8.66 -11.35
CA ASP A 96 3.42 7.62 -12.34
C ASP A 96 2.79 6.28 -11.92
N PRO A 97 1.51 6.04 -12.26
CA PRO A 97 0.79 4.87 -11.79
C PRO A 97 1.37 3.56 -12.34
N ASP A 98 1.88 3.56 -13.57
CA ASP A 98 2.48 2.38 -14.20
C ASP A 98 3.78 1.99 -13.50
N ARG A 99 4.62 2.98 -13.17
CA ARG A 99 5.85 2.74 -12.40
C ARG A 99 5.57 2.27 -10.99
N ALA A 100 4.58 2.87 -10.32
CA ALA A 100 4.16 2.44 -8.99
C ALA A 100 3.67 0.99 -8.99
N ARG A 101 2.85 0.62 -9.98
CA ARG A 101 2.40 -0.77 -10.19
C ARG A 101 3.57 -1.70 -10.45
N GLY A 102 4.47 -1.35 -11.38
CA GLY A 102 5.66 -2.15 -11.69
C GLY A 102 6.56 -2.38 -10.47
N PHE A 103 6.69 -1.39 -9.58
CA PHE A 103 7.41 -1.56 -8.31
C PHE A 103 6.74 -2.59 -7.38
N VAL A 104 5.43 -2.54 -7.23
CA VAL A 104 4.65 -3.49 -6.42
C VAL A 104 4.59 -4.88 -7.04
N GLU A 105 4.63 -5.00 -8.37
CA GLU A 105 4.57 -6.28 -9.07
C GLU A 105 5.94 -6.97 -9.18
N SER A 106 7.04 -6.21 -9.08
CA SER A 106 8.40 -6.73 -9.17
C SER A 106 8.70 -7.85 -8.15
N LYS A 107 9.52 -8.82 -8.52
CA LYS A 107 9.86 -9.95 -7.63
C LYS A 107 10.82 -9.54 -6.52
N MET A 108 10.35 -9.55 -5.28
CA MET A 108 11.18 -9.23 -4.10
C MET A 108 12.46 -10.07 -4.02
N GLY A 109 13.55 -9.46 -3.54
CA GLY A 109 14.85 -10.12 -3.40
C GLY A 109 15.66 -10.24 -4.71
N THR A 110 15.15 -9.76 -5.84
CA THR A 110 15.83 -9.85 -7.15
C THR A 110 16.43 -8.53 -7.61
N SER A 111 17.21 -8.57 -8.70
CA SER A 111 17.72 -7.38 -9.39
C SER A 111 16.59 -6.51 -9.95
N GLU A 112 15.51 -7.12 -10.44
CA GLU A 112 14.32 -6.44 -10.95
C GLU A 112 13.69 -5.52 -9.88
N ALA A 113 13.48 -6.03 -8.66
CA ALA A 113 12.96 -5.22 -7.56
C ALA A 113 13.89 -4.05 -7.19
N LYS A 114 15.22 -4.24 -7.28
CA LYS A 114 16.18 -3.15 -7.04
C LYS A 114 16.06 -2.08 -8.12
N VAL A 115 15.90 -2.47 -9.39
CA VAL A 115 15.69 -1.53 -10.50
C VAL A 115 14.37 -0.77 -10.32
N ALA A 116 13.28 -1.46 -10.00
CA ALA A 116 11.98 -0.83 -9.81
C ALA A 116 11.98 0.13 -8.60
N PHE A 117 12.64 -0.24 -7.50
CA PHE A 117 12.83 0.64 -6.35
C PHE A 117 13.61 1.92 -6.72
N LYS A 118 14.70 1.78 -7.48
CA LYS A 118 15.46 2.96 -7.96
C LYS A 118 14.63 3.84 -8.88
N ALA A 119 13.78 3.24 -9.72
CA ALA A 119 12.94 3.97 -10.66
C ALA A 119 11.91 4.86 -9.96
N ILE A 120 11.35 4.41 -8.83
CA ILE A 120 10.32 5.16 -8.06
C ILE A 120 10.91 6.17 -7.07
N THR A 121 12.18 6.02 -6.70
CA THR A 121 12.85 6.90 -5.72
C THR A 121 12.77 8.41 -6.08
N PRO A 122 12.92 8.83 -7.34
CA PRO A 122 12.78 10.24 -7.73
C PRO A 122 11.39 10.84 -7.42
N ASP A 123 10.35 10.02 -7.33
CA ASP A 123 8.99 10.49 -7.03
C ASP A 123 8.76 10.75 -5.54
N LEU A 124 9.67 10.30 -4.67
CA LEU A 124 9.57 10.52 -3.23
C LEU A 124 9.75 11.99 -2.86
N GLY A 125 10.76 12.67 -3.43
CA GLY A 125 11.11 14.04 -3.08
C GLY A 125 9.92 15.01 -3.19
N PRO A 126 9.22 15.06 -4.34
CA PRO A 126 8.04 15.90 -4.52
C PRO A 126 6.84 15.51 -3.63
N CYS A 127 6.81 14.29 -3.10
CA CYS A 127 5.69 13.75 -2.32
C CYS A 127 5.93 13.78 -0.80
N VAL A 128 7.09 14.23 -0.34
CA VAL A 128 7.40 14.40 1.07
C VAL A 128 7.33 15.88 1.43
N THR A 129 6.59 16.20 2.49
CA THR A 129 6.49 17.57 3.00
C THR A 129 7.87 18.10 3.39
N GLY A 130 8.19 19.31 2.92
CA GLY A 130 9.45 19.98 3.23
C GLY A 130 9.72 20.04 4.74
N GLY A 131 10.97 19.76 5.14
CA GLY A 131 11.40 19.76 6.54
C GLY A 131 11.15 18.46 7.31
N THR A 132 10.58 17.43 6.68
CA THR A 132 10.37 16.12 7.31
C THR A 132 11.39 15.09 6.82
N GLU A 133 12.09 14.43 7.75
CA GLU A 133 12.95 13.27 7.43
C GLU A 133 12.12 11.98 7.52
N MET A 134 12.00 11.26 6.41
CA MET A 134 11.35 9.94 6.38
C MET A 134 12.37 8.84 6.11
N LYS A 135 12.47 7.89 7.05
CA LYS A 135 13.28 6.67 6.88
C LYS A 135 12.42 5.55 6.30
N LEU A 136 12.37 5.48 4.98
CA LEU A 136 11.68 4.41 4.25
C LEU A 136 12.69 3.42 3.67
N ASN A 137 12.60 2.17 4.11
CA ASN A 137 13.24 1.07 3.38
C ASN A 137 12.33 0.61 2.23
N SER A 138 12.86 -0.20 1.33
CA SER A 138 12.12 -0.67 0.16
C SER A 138 10.84 -1.45 0.51
N ILE A 139 10.84 -2.18 1.63
CA ILE A 139 9.70 -2.99 2.07
C ILE A 139 8.56 -2.08 2.57
N ASN A 140 8.87 -1.11 3.42
CA ASN A 140 7.90 -0.14 3.92
C ASN A 140 7.34 0.72 2.78
N LEU A 141 8.21 1.16 1.85
CA LEU A 141 7.76 1.90 0.69
C LEU A 141 6.81 1.05 -0.18
N ARG A 142 7.15 -0.22 -0.41
CA ARG A 142 6.29 -1.15 -1.15
C ARG A 142 4.94 -1.32 -0.48
N ALA A 143 4.89 -1.45 0.85
CA ALA A 143 3.65 -1.52 1.60
C ALA A 143 2.78 -0.26 1.43
N VAL A 144 3.38 0.93 1.54
CA VAL A 144 2.71 2.22 1.34
C VAL A 144 2.13 2.34 -0.09
N VAL A 145 2.94 2.06 -1.11
CA VAL A 145 2.53 2.15 -2.51
C VAL A 145 1.46 1.11 -2.84
N SER A 146 1.60 -0.11 -2.33
CA SER A 146 0.60 -1.17 -2.50
C SER A 146 -0.74 -0.78 -1.92
N TYR A 147 -0.74 -0.16 -0.73
CA TYR A 147 -1.97 0.30 -0.09
C TYR A 147 -2.66 1.42 -0.88
N ALA A 148 -1.88 2.38 -1.39
CA ALA A 148 -2.40 3.44 -2.25
C ALA A 148 -2.99 2.89 -3.56
N LEU A 149 -2.28 1.98 -4.23
CA LEU A 149 -2.77 1.29 -5.43
C LEU A 149 -4.04 0.51 -5.16
N PHE A 150 -4.11 -0.23 -4.05
CA PHE A 150 -5.33 -0.95 -3.65
C PHE A 150 -6.51 0.01 -3.52
N ARG A 151 -6.35 1.12 -2.79
CA ARG A 151 -7.43 2.09 -2.58
C ARG A 151 -7.89 2.71 -3.90
N ALA A 152 -6.97 3.19 -4.71
CA ALA A 152 -7.30 3.79 -6.00
C ALA A 152 -7.96 2.76 -6.94
N SER A 153 -7.41 1.54 -7.02
CA SER A 153 -7.95 0.48 -7.86
C SER A 153 -9.32 -0.01 -7.40
N SER A 154 -9.55 -0.09 -6.08
CA SER A 154 -10.85 -0.53 -5.54
C SER A 154 -11.99 0.43 -5.91
N MET A 155 -11.68 1.71 -6.08
CA MET A 155 -12.65 2.71 -6.52
C MET A 155 -12.83 2.73 -8.04
N LEU A 156 -11.72 2.74 -8.79
CA LEU A 156 -11.76 2.76 -10.26
C LEU A 156 -12.32 1.45 -10.85
N GLY A 157 -12.03 0.32 -10.23
CA GLY A 157 -12.59 -0.98 -10.61
C GLY A 157 -14.07 -1.13 -10.28
N ALA A 158 -14.56 -0.46 -9.23
CA ALA A 158 -15.99 -0.43 -8.90
C ALA A 158 -16.82 0.46 -9.83
N THR A 159 -16.17 1.36 -10.60
CA THR A 159 -16.85 2.24 -11.57
C THR A 159 -16.96 1.62 -12.97
N GLY A 160 -16.32 0.47 -13.22
CA GLY A 160 -16.35 -0.27 -14.48
C GLY A 160 -17.01 -1.65 -14.43
N ALA A 161 -17.69 -1.98 -13.33
CA ALA A 161 -18.49 -3.20 -13.14
C ALA A 161 -19.97 -2.85 -12.98
#